data_AF-A0A1Q8DHX6-F1
#
_entry.id   AF-A0A1Q8DHX6-F1
#
_cell.length_a   1.000
_cell.length_b   1.000
_cell.length_c   1.000
_cell.angle_alpha   90.00
_cell.angle_beta   90.00
_cell.angle_gamma   90.00
#
_symmetry.space_group_name_H-M   'P 1'
#
loop_
_entity.id
_entity.type
_entity.pdbx_description
1 polymer ?
#
loop_
_entity_poly.entity_id
_entity_poly.type
_entity_poly.pdbx_seq_one_letter_code
_entity_poly.pdbx_strand_id
1 'polypeptide(L)' 'VVLIHPINPKLNNKDMYDYKDPNGKQIFKEFADIAKKDKEGFIDYVWPKPGFDSPQLKVSFVKLFTPYNWVIGTGEYVEN' A
#
# COMPACT_ATOMS: atom_id res chain seq x y z
N VAL A 1 -9.23 -5.88 2.06
CA VAL A 1 -8.64 -7.12 1.48
C VAL A 1 -7.62 -6.76 0.41
N VAL A 2 -6.42 -7.35 0.49
CA VAL A 2 -5.41 -7.29 -0.58
C VAL A 2 -5.73 -8.36 -1.61
N LEU A 3 -6.01 -7.95 -2.85
CA LEU A 3 -6.38 -8.89 -3.92
C LEU A 3 -5.13 -9.57 -4.50
N ILE A 4 -4.12 -8.76 -4.86
CA ILE A 4 -2.88 -9.22 -5.47
C ILE A 4 -1.73 -8.37 -4.93
N HIS A 5 -0.69 -9.03 -4.42
CA HIS A 5 0.59 -8.43 -4.09
C HIS A 5 1.71 -9.24 -4.75
N PRO A 6 2.41 -8.70 -5.77
CA PRO A 6 3.36 -9.48 -6.57
C PRO A 6 4.62 -9.91 -5.79
N ILE A 7 5.12 -9.06 -4.89
CA ILE A 7 6.36 -9.34 -4.13
C ILE A 7 6.12 -10.18 -2.87
N ASN A 8 4.96 -10.03 -2.23
CA ASN A 8 4.59 -10.76 -1.01
C ASN A 8 3.22 -11.44 -1.19
N PRO A 9 3.15 -12.56 -1.93
CA PRO A 9 1.90 -13.27 -2.21
C PRO A 9 1.16 -13.77 -0.96
N LYS A 10 1.85 -13.85 0.19
CA LYS A 10 1.24 -14.23 1.48
C LYS A 10 0.21 -13.21 1.98
N LEU A 11 0.15 -12.02 1.38
CA LEU A 11 -0.85 -11.00 1.67
C LEU A 11 -2.12 -11.17 0.83
N ASN A 12 -2.09 -11.95 -0.25
CA ASN A 12 -3.26 -12.15 -1.11
C ASN A 12 -4.42 -12.75 -0.31
N ASN A 13 -5.62 -12.24 -0.57
CA ASN A 13 -6.88 -12.61 0.09
C ASN A 13 -6.92 -12.35 1.60
N LYS A 14 -5.95 -11.62 2.17
CA LYS A 14 -6.01 -11.21 3.58
C LYS A 14 -6.69 -9.87 3.72
N ASP A 15 -7.53 -9.76 4.74
CA ASP A 15 -7.95 -8.46 5.20
C ASP A 15 -6.79 -7.79 5.96
N MET A 16 -6.46 -6.57 5.54
CA MET A 16 -5.34 -5.80 6.05
C MET A 16 -5.83 -4.44 6.56
N TYR A 17 -7.13 -4.28 6.78
CA TYR A 17 -7.72 -3.02 7.26
C TYR A 17 -7.08 -2.52 8.57
N ASP A 18 -6.84 -3.45 9.52
CA ASP A 18 -6.20 -3.14 10.81
C ASP A 18 -4.68 -3.27 10.81
N TYR A 19 -4.07 -3.63 9.67
CA TYR A 19 -2.63 -3.70 9.56
C TYR A 19 -2.02 -2.32 9.80
N LYS A 20 -0.96 -2.29 10.61
CA LYS A 20 -0.13 -1.11 10.85
C LYS A 20 1.29 -1.41 10.42
N ASP A 21 1.92 -0.43 9.78
CA ASP A 21 3.37 -0.45 9.61
C ASP A 21 4.08 -0.29 11.00
N PRO A 22 5.40 -0.47 11.08
CA PRO A 22 6.15 -0.27 12.32
C PRO A 22 5.99 1.11 12.98
N ASN A 23 5.58 2.13 12.22
CA ASN A 23 5.34 3.49 12.72
C ASN A 23 3.87 3.69 13.17
N GLY A 24 3.04 2.65 13.08
CA GLY A 24 1.63 2.68 13.48
C GLY A 24 0.66 3.12 12.39
N LYS A 25 1.14 3.37 11.16
CA LYS A 25 0.33 3.88 10.04
C LYS A 25 -0.53 2.76 9.44
N GLN A 26 -1.83 2.99 9.30
CA GLN A 26 -2.77 2.02 8.71
C GLN A 26 -2.78 2.13 7.18
N ILE A 27 -1.71 1.68 6.53
CA ILE A 27 -1.44 1.96 5.11
C ILE A 27 -2.59 1.56 4.18
N PHE A 28 -3.20 0.38 4.37
CA PHE A 28 -4.26 -0.12 3.48
C PHE A 28 -5.58 0.61 3.70
N LYS A 29 -5.83 1.10 4.91
CA LYS A 29 -6.96 1.97 5.21
C LYS A 29 -6.78 3.30 4.50
N GLU A 30 -5.60 3.92 4.60
CA GLU A 30 -5.33 5.19 3.93
C GLU A 30 -5.38 5.08 2.40
N PHE A 31 -4.91 3.97 1.82
CA PHE A 31 -5.09 3.68 0.39
C PHE A 31 -6.57 3.72 0.00
N ALA A 32 -7.43 3.06 0.79
CA ALA A 32 -8.86 3.04 0.56
C ALA A 32 -9.51 4.42 0.77
N ASP A 33 -9.06 5.19 1.77
CA ASP A 33 -9.57 6.53 2.07
C ASP A 33 -9.24 7.52 0.95
N ILE A 34 -8.00 7.52 0.44
CA ILE A 34 -7.57 8.33 -0.73
C ILE A 34 -8.41 7.95 -1.96
N ALA A 35 -8.53 6.65 -2.27
CA ALA A 35 -9.28 6.19 -3.42
C ALA A 35 -10.78 6.53 -3.33
N LYS A 36 -11.38 6.49 -2.13
CA LYS A 36 -12.78 6.88 -1.92
C LYS A 36 -12.98 8.38 -2.12
N LYS A 37 -12.14 9.20 -1.49
CA LYS A 37 -12.27 10.66 -1.42
C LYS A 37 -11.86 11.34 -2.73
N ASP A 38 -10.65 11.07 -3.19
CA ASP A 38 -9.98 11.85 -4.24
C ASP A 38 -9.79 11.05 -5.54
N LYS A 39 -10.19 9.76 -5.55
CA LYS A 39 -10.01 8.78 -6.65
C LYS A 39 -8.56 8.38 -6.92
N GLU A 40 -7.61 9.23 -6.61
CA GLU A 40 -6.18 8.94 -6.68
C GLU A 40 -5.38 9.87 -5.76
N GLY A 41 -4.13 9.51 -5.47
CA GLY A 41 -3.27 10.35 -4.65
C GLY A 41 -1.98 9.66 -4.21
N PHE A 42 -1.14 10.42 -3.52
CA PHE A 42 0.13 9.96 -2.97
C PHE A 42 0.02 9.65 -1.48
N ILE A 43 0.84 8.71 -1.02
CA ILE A 43 0.99 8.32 0.38
C ILE A 43 2.41 7.80 0.63
N ASP A 44 3.02 8.29 1.70
CA ASP A 44 4.28 7.80 2.25
C ASP A 44 4.03 6.76 3.35
N TYR A 45 4.90 5.76 3.48
CA TYR A 45 4.88 4.77 4.58
C TYR A 45 6.19 3.99 4.58
N VAL A 46 6.43 3.16 5.60
CA VAL A 46 7.56 2.22 5.57
C VAL A 46 7.12 0.83 5.11
N TRP A 47 7.90 0.21 4.24
CA TRP A 47 7.60 -1.12 3.70
C TRP A 47 8.86 -1.97 3.52
N PRO A 48 8.80 -3.31 3.63
CA PRO A 48 9.96 -4.16 3.36
C PRO A 48 10.48 -3.92 1.93
N LYS A 49 11.77 -3.59 1.78
CA LYS A 49 12.48 -3.48 0.49
C LYS A 49 13.32 -4.76 0.29
N PRO A 50 13.21 -5.48 -0.83
CA PRO A 50 14.06 -6.62 -1.11
C PRO A 50 15.55 -6.25 -1.00
N GLY A 51 16.32 -7.06 -0.26
CA GLY A 51 17.75 -6.79 -0.01
C GLY A 51 18.06 -5.92 1.21
N PHE A 52 17.05 -5.49 1.98
CA PHE A 52 17.22 -4.70 3.20
C PHE A 52 16.61 -5.43 4.40
N ASP A 53 17.26 -5.33 5.58
CA ASP A 53 16.81 -6.00 6.80
C ASP A 53 15.63 -5.28 7.47
N SER A 54 15.58 -3.95 7.34
CA SER A 54 14.53 -3.11 7.92
C SER A 54 13.58 -2.56 6.84
N PRO A 55 12.30 -2.30 7.18
CA PRO A 55 11.39 -1.55 6.32
C PRO A 55 11.96 -0.19 5.95
N GLN A 56 11.83 0.17 4.68
CA GLN A 56 12.38 1.40 4.11
C GLN A 56 11.25 2.38 3.79
N LEU A 57 11.55 3.68 3.86
CA LEU A 57 10.59 4.71 3.47
C LEU A 57 10.23 4.55 1.98
N LYS A 58 8.93 4.55 1.71
CA LYS A 58 8.34 4.36 0.39
C LYS A 58 7.27 5.41 0.14
N VAL A 59 7.26 5.99 -1.06
CA VAL A 59 6.17 6.85 -1.53
C VAL A 59 5.42 6.11 -2.63
N SER A 60 4.12 5.94 -2.46
CA SER A 60 3.25 5.28 -3.43
C SER A 60 2.19 6.22 -3.97
N PHE A 61 1.84 6.00 -5.23
CA PHE A 61 0.63 6.51 -5.85
C PHE A 61 -0.43 5.41 -5.85
N VAL A 62 -1.65 5.76 -5.48
CA VAL A 62 -2.82 4.87 -5.53
C VAL A 62 -3.89 5.47 -6.42
N LYS A 63 -4.66 4.62 -7.10
CA LYS A 63 -5.77 5.00 -7.96
C LYS A 63 -6.92 4.01 -7.87
N LEU A 64 -8.14 4.53 -7.79
CA LEU A 64 -9.37 3.77 -7.90
C LEU A 64 -9.57 3.34 -9.36
N PHE A 65 -9.58 2.03 -9.60
CA PHE A 65 -10.06 1.44 -10.83
C PHE A 65 -11.56 1.13 -10.70
N THR A 66 -12.37 2.12 -11.07
CA THR A 66 -13.83 2.12 -10.90
C THR A 66 -14.53 0.85 -11.39
N PRO A 67 -14.20 0.25 -12.56
CA PRO A 67 -14.94 -0.92 -13.07
C PRO A 67 -15.00 -2.10 -12.10
N TYR A 68 -13.98 -2.27 -11.25
CA TYR A 68 -13.94 -3.34 -10.24
C TYR A 68 -13.92 -2.84 -8.80
N ASN A 69 -14.00 -1.52 -8.60
CA ASN A 69 -13.83 -0.89 -7.30
C ASN A 69 -12.51 -1.30 -6.61
N TRP A 70 -11.44 -1.44 -7.40
CA TRP A 70 -10.12 -1.83 -6.90
C TRP A 70 -9.25 -0.60 -6.66
N VAL A 71 -8.45 -0.63 -5.60
CA VAL A 71 -7.37 0.33 -5.42
C VAL A 71 -6.11 -0.29 -5.98
N ILE A 72 -5.57 0.30 -7.05
CA ILE A 72 -4.30 -0.10 -7.65
C ILE A 72 -3.23 0.85 -7.14
N GLY A 73 -2.13 0.31 -6.61
CA GLY A 73 -1.03 1.08 -6.06
C GLY A 73 0.32 0.64 -6.61
N THR A 74 1.21 1.61 -6.80
CA THR A 74 2.64 1.38 -7.06
C THR A 74 3.45 2.47 -6.37
N GLY A 75 4.74 2.26 -6.17
CA GLY A 75 5.58 3.25 -5.50
C GLY A 75 7.05 2.89 -5.47
N GLU A 76 7.84 3.89 -5.09
CA GLU A 76 9.29 3.87 -5.09
C GLU A 76 9.82 4.06 -3.66
N TYR A 77 10.89 3.36 -3.33
CA TYR A 77 11.61 3.60 -2.07
C TYR A 77 12.42 4.89 -2.18
N VAL A 78 12.47 5.67 -1.11
CA VAL A 78 13.13 7.00 -1.15
C VAL A 78 14.66 6.88 -1.17
N GLU A 79 15.20 5.86 -0.50
CA GLU A 79 16.63 5.57 -0.49
C GLU A 79 16.95 4.49 -1.54
N ASN A 80 18.03 4.70 -2.30
CA ASN A 80 18.49 3.79 -3.34
C ASN A 80 19.51 2.78 -2.79
#